data_AF-A0A421JTR2-F1
#
_entry.id   AF-A0A421JTR2-F1
#
_cell.length_a   1.000
_cell.length_b   1.000
_cell.length_c   1.000
_cell.angle_alpha   90.00
_cell.angle_beta   90.00
_cell.angle_gamma   90.00
#
_symmetry.space_group_name_H-M   'P 1'
#
loop_
_entity.id
_entity.type
_entity.pdbx_description
1 polymer ?
#
loop_
_entity_poly.entity_id
_entity_poly.type
_entity_poly.pdbx_seq_one_letter_code
_entity_poly.pdbx_strand_id
1 'polypeptide(L)'
;MKLYNYLPHQRKIRNYIELKDSLTTEYLSLREKLKMEDNLDHELENAFDVLLRLDEILYDYHVKRAYLEYSKLELVPENRLILEHIERTVHRLERIVPIPLLVRSAPKLAIFRRQLFENAREAAKIMSQCEKSTPEWTRKYITQDDLEIHTSRATIQARDLLRFEEGGWSKDHVEVIYDAARLKKFKSDRCEYIKRQFERKFSVNLSRRTAMYLLTHYGFNDINYRIKDFRKAFDKAYAIHKHEQSKDRTRHIIDTIKDLINIEITKNDAQYGAKLRDIFIKVYGVAIEPPENYMEFVTRKFEPL
;
A
#
# COMPACT_ATOMS: atom_id res chain seq x y z
N MET A 1 19.13 8.82 45.64
CA MET A 1 18.07 8.14 46.43
C MET A 1 16.74 8.29 45.67
N LYS A 2 16.25 7.16 45.13
CA LYS A 2 14.84 6.86 44.78
C LYS A 2 14.07 7.80 43.83
N LEU A 3 14.21 7.60 42.52
CA LEU A 3 13.19 8.00 41.52
C LEU A 3 12.72 6.83 40.63
N TYR A 4 13.03 5.57 41.00
CA TYR A 4 12.67 4.38 40.19
C TYR A 4 11.38 3.65 40.61
N ASN A 5 10.66 4.11 41.65
CA ASN A 5 9.65 3.26 42.33
C ASN A 5 8.17 3.64 42.15
N TYR A 6 7.77 4.52 41.23
CA TYR A 6 6.36 4.90 41.11
C TYR A 6 5.87 5.06 39.66
N LEU A 7 6.13 4.06 38.80
CA LEU A 7 5.32 3.89 37.60
C LEU A 7 4.31 2.75 37.86
N PRO A 8 2.99 3.02 37.77
CA PRO A 8 2.00 1.95 37.75
C PRO A 8 2.40 0.89 36.71
N HIS A 9 2.23 -0.38 37.05
CA HIS A 9 2.43 -1.51 36.14
C HIS A 9 3.89 -1.86 35.73
N GLN A 10 4.94 -1.30 36.35
CA GLN A 10 6.35 -1.67 36.06
C GLN A 10 6.61 -3.18 36.06
N ARG A 11 6.10 -3.91 37.07
CA ARG A 11 6.24 -5.37 37.14
C ARG A 11 5.56 -6.08 35.96
N LYS A 12 4.40 -5.59 35.51
CA LYS A 12 3.69 -6.15 34.35
C LYS A 12 4.46 -5.89 33.07
N ILE A 13 4.97 -4.66 32.88
CA ILE A 13 5.78 -4.27 31.72
C ILE A 13 7.03 -5.16 31.64
N ARG A 14 7.76 -5.31 32.75
CA ARG A 14 8.96 -6.16 32.80
C ARG A 14 8.65 -7.62 32.45
N ASN A 15 7.64 -8.22 33.09
CA ASN A 15 7.25 -9.60 32.81
C ASN A 15 6.83 -9.79 31.34
N TYR A 16 6.14 -8.82 30.76
CA TYR A 16 5.76 -8.84 29.34
C TYR A 16 6.98 -8.79 28.40
N ILE A 17 7.96 -7.93 28.69
CA ILE A 17 9.21 -7.81 27.90
C ILE A 17 10.01 -9.11 27.99
N GLU A 18 10.21 -9.63 29.21
CA GLU A 18 10.93 -10.90 29.44
C GLU A 18 10.28 -12.05 28.67
N LEU A 19 8.94 -12.14 28.69
CA LEU A 19 8.21 -13.15 27.92
C LEU A 19 8.37 -12.94 26.41
N LYS A 20 8.30 -11.70 25.91
CA LYS A 20 8.48 -11.39 24.49
C LYS A 20 9.87 -11.79 24.00
N ASP A 21 10.91 -11.47 24.77
CA ASP A 21 12.30 -11.77 24.44
C ASP A 21 12.55 -13.28 24.43
N SER A 22 12.00 -14.00 25.41
CA SER A 22 12.02 -15.47 25.46
C SER A 22 11.34 -16.08 24.23
N LEU A 23 10.12 -15.63 23.90
CA LEU A 23 9.37 -16.12 22.74
C LEU A 23 10.12 -15.83 21.43
N THR A 24 10.73 -14.66 21.31
CA THR A 24 11.47 -14.26 20.10
C THR A 24 12.72 -15.13 19.93
N THR A 25 13.43 -15.41 21.03
CA THR A 25 14.63 -16.27 21.00
C THR A 25 14.25 -17.71 20.64
N GLU A 26 13.19 -18.25 21.24
CA GLU A 26 12.68 -19.58 20.92
C GLU A 26 12.18 -19.67 19.47
N TYR A 27 11.51 -18.64 18.97
CA TYR A 27 11.08 -18.54 17.58
C TYR A 27 12.28 -18.58 16.62
N LEU A 28 13.30 -17.74 16.84
CA LEU A 28 14.49 -17.67 15.99
C LEU A 28 15.30 -18.97 16.01
N SER A 29 15.27 -19.71 17.13
CA SER A 29 15.94 -21.01 17.24
C SER A 29 15.38 -22.08 16.28
N LEU A 30 14.16 -21.88 15.76
CA LEU A 30 13.56 -22.80 14.78
C LEU A 30 14.25 -22.75 13.41
N ARG A 31 14.98 -21.67 13.11
CA ARG A 31 15.73 -21.52 11.86
C ARG A 31 16.68 -22.70 11.61
N GLU A 32 17.41 -23.12 12.64
CA GLU A 32 18.38 -24.22 12.52
C GLU A 32 17.70 -25.55 12.20
N LYS A 33 16.48 -25.78 12.68
CA LYS A 33 15.71 -26.98 12.32
C LYS A 33 15.25 -26.95 10.87
N LEU A 34 14.83 -25.79 10.40
CA LEU A 34 14.40 -25.60 9.01
C LEU A 34 15.57 -25.78 8.04
N LYS A 35 16.76 -25.26 8.39
CA LYS A 35 17.99 -25.48 7.61
C LYS A 35 18.35 -26.96 7.45
N MET A 36 18.15 -27.77 8.50
CA MET A 36 18.46 -29.21 8.44
C MET A 36 17.53 -30.00 7.52
N GLU A 37 16.30 -29.53 7.32
CA GLU A 37 15.30 -30.14 6.43
C GLU A 37 15.22 -29.46 5.06
N ASP A 38 16.06 -28.44 4.81
CA ASP A 38 15.99 -27.62 3.61
C ASP A 38 16.60 -28.30 2.39
N ASN A 39 16.17 -27.86 1.21
CA ASN A 39 16.74 -28.31 -0.06
C ASN A 39 17.97 -27.47 -0.45
N LEU A 40 18.64 -27.85 -1.55
CA LEU A 40 19.80 -27.13 -2.10
C LEU A 40 19.48 -25.67 -2.48
N ASP A 41 18.20 -25.37 -2.72
CA ASP A 41 17.71 -24.04 -3.11
C ASP A 41 17.31 -23.17 -1.90
N HIS A 42 17.48 -23.67 -0.67
CA HIS A 42 17.19 -22.96 0.59
C HIS A 42 15.74 -22.40 0.67
N GLU A 43 14.77 -23.13 0.13
CA GLU A 43 13.39 -22.66 0.02
C GLU A 43 12.73 -22.44 1.41
N LEU A 44 12.98 -23.34 2.37
CA LEU A 44 12.38 -23.24 3.71
C LEU A 44 13.02 -22.11 4.52
N GLU A 45 14.34 -21.94 4.44
CA GLU A 45 15.04 -20.85 5.10
C GLU A 45 14.61 -19.50 4.56
N ASN A 46 14.53 -19.33 3.24
CA ASN A 46 14.07 -18.10 2.60
C ASN A 46 12.62 -17.79 2.99
N ALA A 47 11.74 -18.81 2.97
CA ALA A 47 10.34 -18.64 3.38
C ALA A 47 10.22 -18.28 4.88
N PHE A 48 11.10 -18.82 5.73
CA PHE A 48 11.15 -18.49 7.15
C PHE A 48 11.59 -17.05 7.40
N ASP A 49 12.59 -16.55 6.67
CA ASP A 49 13.04 -15.16 6.80
C ASP A 49 11.94 -14.16 6.35
N VAL A 50 11.20 -14.49 5.28
CA VAL A 50 10.01 -13.73 4.87
C VAL A 50 8.93 -13.77 5.94
N LEU A 51 8.65 -14.95 6.51
CA LEU A 51 7.67 -15.10 7.58
C LEU A 51 8.06 -14.32 8.84
N LEU A 52 9.32 -14.37 9.24
CA LEU A 52 9.84 -13.63 10.39
C LEU A 52 9.57 -12.13 10.21
N ARG A 53 9.90 -11.59 9.04
CA ARG A 53 9.67 -10.16 8.76
C ARG A 53 8.18 -9.81 8.74
N LEU A 54 7.34 -10.70 8.22
CA LEU A 54 5.90 -10.55 8.26
C LEU A 54 5.40 -10.53 9.72
N ASP A 55 5.79 -11.49 10.55
CA ASP A 55 5.35 -11.61 11.94
C ASP A 55 5.81 -10.43 12.81
N GLU A 56 6.99 -9.83 12.55
CA GLU A 56 7.41 -8.58 13.20
C GLU A 56 6.46 -7.42 12.91
N ILE A 57 6.02 -7.28 11.65
CA ILE A 57 5.08 -6.24 11.23
C ILE A 57 3.69 -6.53 11.80
N LEU A 58 3.25 -7.80 11.76
CA LEU A 58 1.98 -8.22 12.33
C LEU A 58 1.92 -8.01 13.83
N TYR A 59 3.02 -8.25 14.55
CA TYR A 59 3.10 -7.99 15.98
C TYR A 59 2.76 -6.53 16.29
N ASP A 60 3.41 -5.59 15.62
CA ASP A 60 3.17 -4.15 15.81
C ASP A 60 1.73 -3.75 15.43
N TYR A 61 1.21 -4.30 14.34
CA TYR A 61 -0.20 -4.14 13.97
C TYR A 61 -1.16 -4.67 15.05
N HIS A 62 -0.92 -5.86 15.59
CA HIS A 62 -1.76 -6.48 16.61
C HIS A 62 -1.75 -5.69 17.92
N VAL A 63 -0.60 -5.14 18.33
CA VAL A 63 -0.52 -4.21 19.46
C VAL A 63 -1.43 -3.00 19.23
N LYS A 64 -1.27 -2.32 18.09
CA LYS A 64 -2.05 -1.11 17.77
C LYS A 64 -3.54 -1.39 17.68
N ARG A 65 -3.93 -2.46 16.97
CA ARG A 65 -5.33 -2.87 16.83
C ARG A 65 -5.95 -3.20 18.18
N ALA A 66 -5.31 -4.04 18.98
CA ALA A 66 -5.82 -4.41 20.30
C ALA A 66 -5.88 -3.18 21.22
N TYR A 67 -4.98 -2.21 21.06
CA TYR A 67 -5.02 -0.97 21.84
C TYR A 67 -6.27 -0.16 21.49
N LEU A 68 -6.64 -0.04 20.22
CA LEU A 68 -7.89 0.60 19.80
C LEU A 68 -9.13 -0.10 20.41
N GLU A 69 -9.10 -1.44 20.48
CA GLU A 69 -10.15 -2.22 21.14
C GLU A 69 -10.24 -1.94 22.66
N TYR A 70 -9.10 -1.91 23.38
CA TYR A 70 -9.06 -1.69 24.83
C TYR A 70 -9.29 -0.23 25.27
N SER A 71 -8.87 0.71 24.44
CA SER A 71 -9.09 2.15 24.64
C SER A 71 -10.53 2.57 24.35
N LYS A 72 -11.30 1.72 23.64
CA LYS A 72 -12.69 1.99 23.23
C LYS A 72 -12.84 3.30 22.46
N LEU A 73 -11.82 3.66 21.68
CA LEU A 73 -11.87 4.86 20.84
C LEU A 73 -12.87 4.67 19.71
N GLU A 74 -13.75 5.64 19.51
CA GLU A 74 -14.62 5.65 18.35
C GLU A 74 -13.82 6.05 17.11
N LEU A 75 -13.58 5.06 16.24
CA LEU A 75 -12.94 5.30 14.96
C LEU A 75 -13.93 5.92 13.98
N VAL A 76 -13.50 7.01 13.34
CA VAL A 76 -14.17 7.57 12.16
C VAL A 76 -14.23 6.54 11.02
N PRO A 77 -15.24 6.60 10.13
CA PRO A 77 -15.44 5.62 9.07
C PRO A 77 -14.19 5.38 8.20
N GLU A 78 -13.41 6.43 7.92
CA GLU A 78 -12.16 6.35 7.15
C GLU A 78 -11.16 5.41 7.81
N ASN A 79 -10.93 5.56 9.11
CA ASN A 79 -9.96 4.75 9.84
C ASN A 79 -10.39 3.29 9.92
N ARG A 80 -11.71 3.02 9.95
CA ARG A 80 -12.24 1.65 9.87
C ARG A 80 -11.90 1.01 8.52
N LEU A 81 -12.07 1.74 7.42
CA LEU A 81 -11.71 1.26 6.08
C LEU A 81 -10.21 0.97 5.94
N ILE A 82 -9.34 1.75 6.61
CA ILE A 82 -7.90 1.49 6.65
C ILE A 82 -7.63 0.16 7.37
N LEU A 83 -8.23 -0.05 8.55
CA LEU A 83 -8.07 -1.30 9.29
C LEU A 83 -8.55 -2.51 8.51
N GLU A 84 -9.73 -2.44 7.87
CA GLU A 84 -10.26 -3.51 7.02
C GLU A 84 -9.34 -3.83 5.83
N HIS A 85 -8.69 -2.81 5.25
CA HIS A 85 -7.72 -3.03 4.18
C HIS A 85 -6.43 -3.68 4.69
N ILE A 86 -5.94 -3.26 5.86
CA ILE A 86 -4.79 -3.90 6.50
C ILE A 86 -5.13 -5.37 6.76
N GLU A 87 -6.30 -5.68 7.32
CA GLU A 87 -6.74 -7.06 7.54
C GLU A 87 -6.74 -7.87 6.24
N ARG A 88 -7.32 -7.36 5.15
CA ARG A 88 -7.31 -8.05 3.85
C ARG A 88 -5.89 -8.29 3.34
N THR A 89 -5.01 -7.31 3.52
CA THR A 89 -3.61 -7.41 3.12
C THR A 89 -2.87 -8.46 3.95
N VAL A 90 -3.08 -8.52 5.25
CA VAL A 90 -2.53 -9.55 6.15
C VAL A 90 -2.94 -10.94 5.67
N HIS A 91 -4.24 -11.18 5.44
CA HIS A 91 -4.73 -12.48 4.96
C HIS A 91 -4.11 -12.87 3.61
N ARG A 92 -3.88 -11.90 2.72
CA ARG A 92 -3.22 -12.16 1.44
C ARG A 92 -1.75 -12.54 1.62
N LEU A 93 -1.01 -11.80 2.46
CA LEU A 93 0.40 -12.07 2.73
C LEU A 93 0.58 -13.45 3.38
N GLU A 94 -0.26 -13.81 4.35
CA GLU A 94 -0.23 -15.13 4.99
C GLU A 94 -0.53 -16.29 4.03
N ARG A 95 -1.29 -16.04 2.95
CA ARG A 95 -1.52 -17.06 1.89
C ARG A 95 -0.33 -17.24 0.95
N ILE A 96 0.46 -16.19 0.75
CA ILE A 96 1.63 -16.22 -0.13
C ILE A 96 2.79 -16.94 0.55
N VAL A 97 2.96 -16.73 1.85
CA VAL A 97 3.99 -17.43 2.62
C VAL A 97 3.58 -18.89 2.81
N PRO A 98 4.47 -19.88 2.55
CA PRO A 98 4.15 -21.30 2.68
C PRO A 98 4.14 -21.76 4.15
N ILE A 99 3.34 -21.09 4.99
CA ILE A 99 3.21 -21.37 6.43
C ILE A 99 2.90 -22.84 6.73
N PRO A 100 2.01 -23.54 5.99
CA PRO A 100 1.75 -24.96 6.25
C PRO A 100 3.00 -25.84 6.10
N LEU A 101 3.88 -25.53 5.14
CA LEU A 101 5.13 -26.26 4.95
C LEU A 101 6.11 -25.97 6.09
N LEU A 102 6.26 -24.70 6.47
CA LEU A 102 7.11 -24.28 7.59
C LEU A 102 6.65 -24.90 8.93
N VAL A 103 5.34 -24.96 9.17
CA VAL A 103 4.77 -25.58 10.38
C VAL A 103 4.95 -27.09 10.37
N ARG A 104 4.90 -27.75 9.21
CA ARG A 104 5.16 -29.19 9.12
C ARG A 104 6.59 -29.53 9.55
N SER A 105 7.57 -28.74 9.11
CA SER A 105 8.99 -28.91 9.46
C SER A 105 9.34 -28.40 10.87
N ALA A 106 8.68 -27.34 11.32
CA ALA A 106 8.83 -26.81 12.67
C ALA A 106 7.45 -26.68 13.36
N PRO A 107 6.88 -27.76 13.93
CA PRO A 107 5.53 -27.73 14.53
C PRO A 107 5.35 -26.69 15.65
N LYS A 108 6.43 -26.38 16.38
CA LYS A 108 6.42 -25.34 17.42
C LYS A 108 6.20 -23.93 16.86
N LEU A 109 6.42 -23.70 15.57
CA LEU A 109 6.23 -22.42 14.91
C LEU A 109 4.80 -21.89 15.10
N ALA A 110 3.79 -22.74 14.88
CA ALA A 110 2.39 -22.35 15.06
C ALA A 110 2.08 -21.92 16.51
N ILE A 111 2.72 -22.59 17.49
CA ILE A 111 2.58 -22.26 18.90
C ILE A 111 3.19 -20.89 19.20
N PHE A 112 4.42 -20.64 18.75
CA PHE A 112 5.09 -19.36 19.00
C PHE A 112 4.40 -18.19 18.31
N ARG A 113 3.92 -18.35 17.07
CA ARG A 113 3.13 -17.32 16.38
C ARG A 113 1.88 -16.95 17.18
N ARG A 114 1.16 -17.93 17.70
CA ARG A 114 -0.01 -17.69 18.57
C ARG A 114 0.39 -17.00 19.87
N GLN A 115 1.48 -17.40 20.50
CA GLN A 115 1.95 -16.77 21.75
C GLN A 115 2.42 -15.33 21.53
N LEU A 116 3.07 -15.03 20.40
CA LEU A 116 3.43 -13.67 20.01
C LEU A 116 2.19 -12.80 19.78
N PHE A 117 1.14 -13.34 19.15
CA PHE A 117 -0.15 -12.65 19.02
C PHE A 117 -0.78 -12.32 20.39
N GLU A 118 -0.85 -13.28 21.30
CA GLU A 118 -1.39 -13.03 22.65
C GLU A 118 -0.52 -12.06 23.45
N ASN A 119 0.80 -12.14 23.30
CA ASN A 119 1.75 -11.21 23.91
C ASN A 119 1.55 -9.77 23.38
N ALA A 120 1.31 -9.59 22.08
CA ALA A 120 0.95 -8.30 21.49
C ALA A 120 -0.36 -7.73 22.08
N ARG A 121 -1.38 -8.57 22.31
CA ARG A 121 -2.62 -8.14 22.96
C ARG A 121 -2.40 -7.74 24.42
N GLU A 122 -1.56 -8.46 25.17
CA GLU A 122 -1.22 -8.07 26.54
C GLU A 122 -0.44 -6.75 26.58
N ALA A 123 0.44 -6.50 25.61
CA ALA A 123 1.12 -5.20 25.46
C ALA A 123 0.12 -4.05 25.35
N ALA A 124 -0.86 -4.19 24.45
CA ALA A 124 -1.91 -3.21 24.21
C ALA A 124 -2.78 -2.95 25.44
N LYS A 125 -3.10 -4.02 26.18
CA LYS A 125 -3.84 -3.95 27.44
C LYS A 125 -3.06 -3.21 28.53
N ILE A 126 -1.77 -3.50 28.67
CA ILE A 126 -0.88 -2.79 29.59
C ILE A 126 -0.83 -1.31 29.22
N MET A 127 -0.64 -0.97 27.93
CA MET A 127 -0.65 0.41 27.45
C MET A 127 -1.95 1.14 27.80
N SER A 128 -3.11 0.55 27.50
CA SER A 128 -4.42 1.14 27.83
C SER A 128 -4.64 1.29 29.34
N GLN A 129 -4.15 0.36 30.16
CA GLN A 129 -4.21 0.46 31.63
C GLN A 129 -3.32 1.59 32.15
N CYS A 130 -2.08 1.69 31.66
CA CYS A 130 -1.15 2.74 32.07
C CYS A 130 -1.70 4.13 31.72
N GLU A 131 -2.25 4.30 30.52
CA GLU A 131 -2.90 5.54 30.09
C GLU A 131 -4.05 5.95 31.01
N LYS A 132 -4.91 4.99 31.39
CA LYS A 132 -6.01 5.24 32.34
C LYS A 132 -5.51 5.60 33.74
N SER A 133 -4.37 5.03 34.17
CA SER A 133 -3.78 5.31 35.49
C SER A 133 -2.93 6.58 35.55
N THR A 134 -2.45 7.10 34.42
CA THR A 134 -1.56 8.27 34.37
C THR A 134 -1.82 9.11 33.10
N PRO A 135 -2.91 9.92 33.08
CA PRO A 135 -3.34 10.67 31.90
C PRO A 135 -2.33 11.75 31.43
N GLU A 136 -1.44 12.21 32.32
CA GLU A 136 -0.45 13.26 32.01
C GLU A 136 0.65 12.78 31.07
N TRP A 137 0.98 11.49 31.08
CA TRP A 137 1.93 10.90 30.12
C TRP A 137 1.34 10.97 28.70
N THR A 138 0.08 10.58 28.53
CA THR A 138 -0.59 10.56 27.22
C THR A 138 -0.68 11.95 26.60
N ARG A 139 -1.05 12.99 27.38
CA ARG A 139 -1.13 14.39 26.89
C ARG A 139 0.20 14.96 26.40
N LYS A 140 1.34 14.39 26.83
CA LYS A 140 2.68 14.83 26.43
C LYS A 140 3.15 14.25 25.09
N TYR A 141 2.56 13.13 24.65
CA TYR A 141 2.97 12.41 23.42
C TYR A 141 1.83 12.19 22.40
N ILE A 142 0.58 12.37 22.82
CA ILE A 142 -0.62 12.38 21.97
C ILE A 142 -1.40 13.63 22.37
N THR A 143 -1.17 14.71 21.64
CA THR A 143 -1.96 15.93 21.79
C THR A 143 -3.33 15.74 21.13
N GLN A 144 -4.32 16.55 21.54
CA GLN A 144 -5.63 16.55 20.88
C GLN A 144 -5.49 16.91 19.40
N ASP A 145 -4.46 17.69 19.04
CA ASP A 145 -4.04 17.97 17.64
C ASP A 145 -3.48 16.73 16.90
N ASP A 146 -2.87 15.76 17.59
CA ASP A 146 -2.42 14.49 16.99
C ASP A 146 -3.59 13.54 16.68
N LEU A 147 -4.69 13.67 17.43
CA LEU A 147 -5.95 12.95 17.21
C LEU A 147 -6.86 13.68 16.20
N GLU A 148 -6.76 15.02 16.13
CA GLU A 148 -7.31 15.85 15.07
C GLU A 148 -6.40 15.82 13.82
N ILE A 149 -6.29 14.63 13.22
CA ILE A 149 -5.61 14.44 11.94
C ILE A 149 -6.17 15.46 10.94
N HIS A 150 -5.30 16.37 10.50
CA HIS A 150 -5.47 17.33 9.41
C HIS A 150 -6.48 16.85 8.35
N THR A 151 -7.73 17.28 8.54
CA THR A 151 -8.95 16.82 7.86
C THR A 151 -8.98 17.05 6.35
N SER A 152 -7.96 17.67 5.77
CA SER A 152 -7.95 18.06 4.35
C SER A 152 -6.76 17.58 3.54
N ARG A 153 -5.65 17.11 4.14
CA ARG A 153 -4.43 16.70 3.40
C ARG A 153 -4.02 15.25 3.62
N ALA A 154 -4.16 14.74 4.84
CA ALA A 154 -3.88 13.35 5.18
C ALA A 154 -5.00 12.40 4.73
N THR A 155 -6.26 12.85 4.75
CA THR A 155 -7.43 12.15 4.19
C THR A 155 -7.30 11.91 2.68
N ILE A 156 -6.61 12.81 1.97
CA ILE A 156 -6.31 12.67 0.53
C ILE A 156 -5.12 11.73 0.34
N GLN A 157 -4.03 11.90 1.10
CA GLN A 157 -2.82 11.08 0.96
C GLN A 157 -2.97 9.63 1.43
N ALA A 158 -3.70 9.36 2.52
CA ALA A 158 -3.97 8.00 2.97
C ALA A 158 -4.90 7.26 2.00
N ARG A 159 -5.93 7.94 1.46
CA ARG A 159 -6.79 7.37 0.40
C ARG A 159 -6.03 7.16 -0.93
N ASP A 160 -5.05 8.01 -1.23
CA ASP A 160 -4.19 7.89 -2.43
C ASP A 160 -3.14 6.77 -2.32
N LEU A 161 -2.72 6.38 -1.10
CA LEU A 161 -1.73 5.30 -0.86
C LEU A 161 -2.34 3.90 -0.85
N LEU A 162 -3.63 3.76 -0.49
CA LEU A 162 -4.20 2.46 -0.12
C LEU A 162 -4.69 1.56 -1.26
N ARG A 163 -4.87 2.03 -2.51
CA ARG A 163 -5.80 1.32 -3.43
C ARG A 163 -5.36 1.01 -4.85
N PHE A 164 -4.21 1.50 -5.32
CA PHE A 164 -3.59 0.95 -6.53
C PHE A 164 -2.66 -0.25 -6.24
N GLU A 165 -2.31 -0.45 -4.97
CA GLU A 165 -1.42 -1.53 -4.54
C GLU A 165 -2.11 -2.91 -4.44
N GLU A 166 -3.45 -2.99 -4.58
CA GLU A 166 -4.17 -4.27 -4.64
C GLU A 166 -4.14 -4.94 -6.03
N GLY A 167 -3.61 -4.27 -7.07
CA GLY A 167 -3.12 -4.95 -8.28
C GLY A 167 -4.18 -5.29 -9.34
N GLY A 168 -5.01 -4.33 -9.72
CA GLY A 168 -5.86 -4.45 -10.91
C GLY A 168 -5.60 -3.33 -11.91
N TRP A 169 -5.24 -3.69 -13.14
CA TRP A 169 -5.51 -2.89 -14.34
C TRP A 169 -6.07 -3.85 -15.38
N SER A 170 -7.17 -3.47 -16.01
CA SER A 170 -7.88 -4.33 -16.95
C SER A 170 -8.66 -3.48 -17.95
N LYS A 171 -9.18 -4.15 -18.97
CA LYS A 171 -10.13 -3.63 -19.95
C LYS A 171 -11.27 -2.80 -19.35
N ASP A 172 -11.80 -3.17 -18.18
CA ASP A 172 -12.89 -2.43 -17.52
C ASP A 172 -12.46 -1.04 -17.06
N HIS A 173 -11.19 -0.89 -16.67
CA HIS A 173 -10.61 0.41 -16.29
C HIS A 173 -10.52 1.32 -17.52
N VAL A 174 -10.11 0.75 -18.64
CA VAL A 174 -10.02 1.43 -19.93
C VAL A 174 -11.41 1.84 -20.42
N GLU A 175 -12.41 0.96 -20.29
CA GLU A 175 -13.80 1.21 -20.67
C GLU A 175 -14.35 2.48 -19.99
N VAL A 176 -14.10 2.63 -18.68
CA VAL A 176 -14.54 3.83 -17.94
C VAL A 176 -13.93 5.12 -18.51
N ILE A 177 -12.67 5.07 -18.95
CA ILE A 177 -11.99 6.23 -19.55
C ILE A 177 -12.59 6.55 -20.92
N TYR A 178 -12.91 5.53 -21.71
CA TYR A 178 -13.59 5.70 -23.00
C TYR A 178 -15.02 6.22 -22.85
N ASP A 179 -15.79 5.70 -21.89
CA ASP A 179 -17.13 6.22 -21.57
C ASP A 179 -17.06 7.71 -21.21
N ALA A 180 -16.05 8.10 -20.42
CA ALA A 180 -15.84 9.50 -20.09
C ALA A 180 -15.55 10.35 -21.34
N ALA A 181 -14.80 9.82 -22.30
CA ALA A 181 -14.49 10.51 -23.55
C ALA A 181 -15.74 10.69 -24.44
N ARG A 182 -16.70 9.76 -24.36
CA ARG A 182 -17.98 9.83 -25.11
C ARG A 182 -18.96 10.85 -24.53
N LEU A 183 -18.78 11.27 -23.28
CA LEU A 183 -19.57 12.37 -22.71
C LEU A 183 -19.26 13.66 -23.49
N LYS A 184 -20.26 14.20 -24.22
CA LYS A 184 -20.21 15.54 -24.85
C LYS A 184 -20.23 16.65 -23.79
N LYS A 185 -19.26 16.62 -22.88
CA LYS A 185 -19.12 17.52 -21.74
C LYS A 185 -17.70 18.08 -21.66
N PHE A 186 -17.52 19.09 -20.80
CA PHE A 186 -16.22 19.71 -20.58
C PHE A 186 -15.25 18.74 -19.92
N LYS A 187 -13.95 19.02 -20.08
CA LYS A 187 -12.85 18.22 -19.52
C LYS A 187 -12.99 17.97 -18.02
N SER A 188 -13.50 18.95 -17.27
CA SER A 188 -13.81 18.84 -15.83
C SER A 188 -14.80 17.71 -15.54
N ASP A 189 -15.85 17.61 -16.35
CA ASP A 189 -16.96 16.69 -16.12
C ASP A 189 -16.54 15.27 -16.50
N ARG A 190 -15.73 15.12 -17.55
CA ARG A 190 -15.12 13.83 -17.92
C ARG A 190 -14.19 13.32 -16.81
N CYS A 191 -13.36 14.21 -16.25
CA CYS A 191 -12.52 13.85 -15.10
C CYS A 191 -13.34 13.43 -13.89
N GLU A 192 -14.42 14.16 -13.58
CA GLU A 192 -15.30 13.84 -12.46
C GLU A 192 -16.07 12.53 -12.69
N TYR A 193 -16.47 12.25 -13.92
CA TYR A 193 -17.05 10.95 -14.29
C TYR A 193 -16.06 9.81 -14.05
N ILE A 194 -14.82 9.92 -14.54
CA ILE A 194 -13.77 8.92 -14.32
C ILE A 194 -13.59 8.68 -12.82
N LYS A 195 -13.47 9.74 -12.02
CA LYS A 195 -13.32 9.63 -10.56
C LYS A 195 -14.47 8.85 -9.94
N ARG A 196 -15.72 9.24 -10.23
CA ARG A 196 -16.92 8.60 -9.66
C ARG A 196 -17.05 7.14 -10.09
N GLN A 197 -16.75 6.82 -11.35
CA GLN A 197 -16.83 5.43 -11.84
C GLN A 197 -15.71 4.56 -11.30
N PHE A 198 -14.48 5.08 -11.17
CA PHE A 198 -13.39 4.35 -10.53
C PHE A 198 -13.68 4.09 -9.06
N GLU A 199 -14.25 5.07 -8.35
CA GLU A 199 -14.65 4.90 -6.95
C GLU A 199 -15.79 3.88 -6.83
N ARG A 200 -16.79 3.95 -7.71
CA ARG A 200 -17.96 3.05 -7.66
C ARG A 200 -17.65 1.62 -8.10
N LYS A 201 -16.94 1.43 -9.21
CA LYS A 201 -16.70 0.11 -9.82
C LYS A 201 -15.48 -0.59 -9.24
N PHE A 202 -14.43 0.16 -8.93
CA PHE A 202 -13.13 -0.40 -8.55
C PHE A 202 -12.73 -0.03 -7.12
N SER A 203 -13.57 0.72 -6.40
CA SER A 203 -13.22 1.28 -5.08
C SER A 203 -11.96 2.14 -5.11
N VAL A 204 -11.57 2.68 -6.27
CA VAL A 204 -10.36 3.48 -6.47
C VAL A 204 -10.71 4.96 -6.48
N ASN A 205 -10.18 5.73 -5.52
CA ASN A 205 -10.29 7.18 -5.55
C ASN A 205 -9.16 7.76 -6.42
N LEU A 206 -9.53 8.55 -7.42
CA LEU A 206 -8.58 9.20 -8.32
C LEU A 206 -8.50 10.69 -8.02
N SER A 207 -7.27 11.22 -8.01
CA SER A 207 -7.10 12.66 -8.09
C SER A 207 -7.59 13.17 -9.45
N ARG A 208 -8.09 14.41 -9.51
CA ARG A 208 -8.48 15.05 -10.78
C ARG A 208 -7.32 15.09 -11.78
N ARG A 209 -6.08 15.22 -11.30
CA ARG A 209 -4.87 15.22 -12.14
C ARG A 209 -4.56 13.84 -12.70
N THR A 210 -4.82 12.78 -11.95
CA THR A 210 -4.70 11.40 -12.43
C THR A 210 -5.73 11.13 -13.51
N ALA A 211 -7.00 11.47 -13.28
CA ALA A 211 -8.05 11.35 -14.31
C ALA A 211 -7.70 12.17 -15.59
N MET A 212 -7.10 13.34 -15.41
CA MET A 212 -6.59 14.16 -16.52
C MET A 212 -5.52 13.45 -17.33
N TYR A 213 -4.53 12.87 -16.64
CA TYR A 213 -3.46 12.11 -17.26
C TYR A 213 -4.00 10.88 -18.01
N LEU A 214 -4.98 10.17 -17.45
CA LEU A 214 -5.61 9.03 -18.11
C LEU A 214 -6.25 9.44 -19.45
N LEU A 215 -6.99 10.55 -19.49
CA LEU A 215 -7.52 11.10 -20.74
C LEU A 215 -6.41 11.44 -21.74
N THR A 216 -5.29 12.03 -21.29
CA THR A 216 -4.12 12.28 -22.15
C THR A 216 -3.53 10.97 -22.66
N HIS A 217 -3.30 9.99 -21.78
CA HIS A 217 -2.68 8.71 -22.10
C HIS A 217 -3.45 7.96 -23.18
N TYR A 218 -4.79 8.01 -23.17
CA TYR A 218 -5.65 7.41 -24.19
C TYR A 218 -5.99 8.32 -25.37
N GLY A 219 -5.45 9.54 -25.42
CA GLY A 219 -5.59 10.44 -26.58
C GLY A 219 -6.94 11.16 -26.66
N PHE A 220 -7.65 11.31 -25.53
CA PHE A 220 -8.95 12.01 -25.45
C PHE A 220 -8.84 13.46 -24.98
N ASN A 221 -7.63 13.94 -24.77
CA ASN A 221 -7.35 15.35 -24.57
C ASN A 221 -6.89 15.96 -25.89
N ASP A 222 -7.28 17.21 -26.14
CA ASP A 222 -6.75 18.00 -27.25
C ASP A 222 -5.25 18.22 -27.03
N ILE A 223 -4.44 17.37 -27.65
CA ILE A 223 -2.98 17.39 -27.62
C ILE A 223 -2.47 17.64 -29.02
N ASN A 224 -1.43 18.48 -29.14
CA ASN A 224 -0.82 18.83 -30.42
C ASN A 224 0.16 17.76 -30.92
N TYR A 225 0.07 16.53 -30.44
CA TYR A 225 1.00 15.45 -30.75
C TYR A 225 0.31 14.11 -30.93
N ARG A 226 0.93 13.25 -31.73
CA ARG A 226 0.45 11.89 -31.98
C ARG A 226 0.61 11.05 -30.70
N ILE A 227 -0.49 10.52 -30.19
CA ILE A 227 -0.49 9.77 -28.93
C ILE A 227 0.41 8.53 -28.96
N LYS A 228 0.54 7.88 -30.13
CA LYS A 228 1.42 6.73 -30.33
C LYS A 228 2.90 7.10 -30.09
N ASP A 229 3.31 8.25 -30.61
CA ASP A 229 4.70 8.73 -30.49
C ASP A 229 4.99 9.15 -29.04
N PHE A 230 4.02 9.82 -28.40
CA PHE A 230 4.10 10.13 -26.97
C PHE A 230 4.25 8.90 -26.09
N ARG A 231 3.40 7.87 -26.28
CA ARG A 231 3.48 6.62 -25.50
C ARG A 231 4.83 5.95 -25.67
N LYS A 232 5.29 5.79 -26.90
CA LYS A 232 6.59 5.16 -27.23
C LYS A 232 7.77 5.92 -26.61
N ALA A 233 7.76 7.26 -26.69
CA ALA A 233 8.79 8.08 -26.06
C ALA A 233 8.76 7.97 -24.54
N PHE A 234 7.56 7.97 -23.95
CA PHE A 234 7.38 7.83 -22.50
C PHE A 234 7.87 6.48 -22.00
N ASP A 235 7.53 5.39 -22.69
CA ASP A 235 7.94 4.04 -22.31
C ASP A 235 9.48 3.90 -22.39
N LYS A 236 10.10 4.50 -23.42
CA LYS A 236 11.57 4.57 -23.54
C LYS A 236 12.20 5.39 -22.41
N ALA A 237 11.67 6.58 -22.12
CA ALA A 237 12.16 7.43 -21.05
C ALA A 237 12.03 6.75 -19.67
N TYR A 238 10.89 6.12 -19.41
CA TYR A 238 10.66 5.39 -18.17
C TYR A 238 11.60 4.18 -18.05
N ALA A 239 11.84 3.42 -19.12
CA ALA A 239 12.76 2.28 -19.09
C ALA A 239 14.21 2.67 -18.72
N ILE A 240 14.67 3.84 -19.17
CA ILE A 240 16.01 4.38 -18.87
C ILE A 240 16.09 4.79 -17.39
N HIS A 241 15.07 5.48 -16.88
CA HIS A 241 15.11 6.13 -15.56
C HIS A 241 14.36 5.38 -14.45
N LYS A 242 13.97 4.11 -14.68
CA LYS A 242 13.12 3.35 -13.73
C LYS A 242 13.74 3.18 -12.33
N HIS A 243 15.06 3.17 -12.23
CA HIS A 243 15.81 2.94 -10.98
C HIS A 243 16.07 4.22 -10.17
N GLU A 244 15.76 5.39 -10.71
CA GLU A 244 16.03 6.66 -10.06
C GLU A 244 15.00 6.98 -8.97
N GLN A 245 15.41 7.80 -8.00
CA GLN A 245 14.50 8.30 -6.98
C GLN A 245 13.36 9.13 -7.61
N SER A 246 12.16 9.04 -7.05
CA SER A 246 10.91 9.59 -7.64
C SER A 246 11.01 11.05 -8.12
N LYS A 247 11.71 11.92 -7.38
CA LYS A 247 11.89 13.34 -7.75
C LYS A 247 12.79 13.51 -8.96
N ASP A 248 13.89 12.77 -9.03
CA ASP A 248 14.85 12.85 -10.13
C ASP A 248 14.31 12.13 -11.37
N ARG A 249 13.70 10.95 -11.19
CA ARG A 249 13.00 10.20 -12.24
C ARG A 249 12.00 11.06 -13.01
N THR A 250 11.24 11.89 -12.31
CA THR A 250 10.26 12.79 -12.94
C THR A 250 10.94 13.82 -13.84
N ARG A 251 12.05 14.42 -13.38
CA ARG A 251 12.82 15.40 -14.15
C ARG A 251 13.44 14.74 -15.39
N HIS A 252 14.12 13.61 -15.20
CA HIS A 252 14.79 12.90 -16.28
C HIS A 252 13.81 12.36 -17.35
N ILE A 253 12.60 11.94 -16.96
CA ILE A 253 11.55 11.57 -17.91
C ILE A 253 11.12 12.78 -18.76
N ILE A 254 10.97 13.97 -18.16
CA ILE A 254 10.62 15.20 -18.91
C ILE A 254 11.70 15.51 -19.94
N ASP A 255 12.96 15.54 -19.50
CA ASP A 255 14.10 15.89 -20.35
C ASP A 255 14.23 14.90 -21.52
N THR A 256 14.13 13.60 -21.24
CA THR A 256 14.22 12.56 -22.28
C THR A 256 13.08 12.62 -23.29
N ILE A 257 11.85 12.91 -22.86
CA ILE A 257 10.71 13.05 -23.79
C ILE A 257 10.89 14.30 -24.67
N LYS A 258 11.38 15.39 -24.09
CA LYS A 258 11.72 16.61 -24.85
C LYS A 258 12.79 16.30 -25.91
N ASP A 259 13.82 15.54 -25.57
CA ASP A 259 14.87 15.17 -26.51
C ASP A 259 14.39 14.20 -27.61
N LEU A 260 13.49 13.26 -27.28
CA LEU A 260 13.04 12.23 -28.21
C LEU A 260 12.02 12.73 -29.24
N ILE A 261 11.08 13.59 -28.82
CA ILE A 261 9.93 13.98 -29.65
C ILE A 261 9.63 15.48 -29.63
N ASN A 262 10.52 16.30 -29.04
CA ASN A 262 10.40 17.76 -28.95
C ASN A 262 9.05 18.22 -28.35
N ILE A 263 8.54 17.49 -27.37
CA ILE A 263 7.29 17.80 -26.68
C ILE A 263 7.59 18.06 -25.21
N GLU A 264 7.08 19.19 -24.73
CA GLU A 264 7.17 19.56 -23.33
C GLU A 264 5.97 19.02 -22.57
N ILE A 265 6.22 18.15 -21.59
CA ILE A 265 5.18 17.51 -20.78
C ILE A 265 5.18 18.12 -19.39
N THR A 266 4.03 18.12 -18.73
CA THR A 266 3.98 18.68 -17.37
C THR A 266 4.64 17.73 -16.37
N LYS A 267 5.13 18.28 -15.25
CA LYS A 267 5.60 17.49 -14.12
C LYS A 267 4.57 16.47 -13.63
N ASN A 268 3.29 16.83 -13.70
CA ASN A 268 2.21 15.92 -13.34
C ASN A 268 2.13 14.75 -14.32
N ASP A 269 2.22 14.99 -15.63
CA ASP A 269 2.15 13.93 -16.63
C ASP A 269 3.32 12.94 -16.50
N ALA A 270 4.52 13.45 -16.24
CA ALA A 270 5.69 12.63 -15.96
C ALA A 270 5.50 11.78 -14.68
N GLN A 271 5.02 12.41 -13.60
CA GLN A 271 4.82 11.73 -12.32
C GLN A 271 3.72 10.65 -12.39
N TYR A 272 2.54 10.98 -12.93
CA TYR A 272 1.42 10.03 -13.03
C TYR A 272 1.68 8.98 -14.10
N GLY A 273 2.38 9.33 -15.19
CA GLY A 273 2.79 8.37 -16.19
C GLY A 273 3.77 7.34 -15.66
N ALA A 274 4.75 7.75 -14.85
CA ALA A 274 5.66 6.81 -14.19
C ALA A 274 4.90 5.87 -13.24
N LYS A 275 3.98 6.40 -12.43
CA LYS A 275 3.11 5.57 -11.56
C LYS A 275 2.26 4.57 -12.35
N LEU A 276 1.74 4.96 -13.51
CA LEU A 276 0.97 4.06 -14.37
C LEU A 276 1.83 2.91 -14.90
N ARG A 277 3.11 3.16 -15.21
CA ARG A 277 4.05 2.10 -15.61
C ARG A 277 4.42 1.19 -14.45
N ASP A 278 4.60 1.76 -13.25
CA ASP A 278 4.79 0.98 -12.02
C ASP A 278 3.59 0.01 -11.83
N ILE A 279 2.36 0.45 -12.13
CA ILE A 279 1.15 -0.40 -12.12
C ILE A 279 1.20 -1.48 -13.22
N PHE A 280 1.57 -1.14 -14.45
CA PHE A 280 1.66 -2.12 -15.54
C PHE A 280 2.68 -3.21 -15.25
N ILE A 281 3.85 -2.87 -14.70
CA ILE A 281 4.85 -3.86 -14.29
C ILE A 281 4.25 -4.81 -13.25
N LYS A 282 3.51 -4.26 -12.29
CA LYS A 282 2.88 -5.06 -11.24
C LYS A 282 1.78 -5.99 -11.77
N VAL A 283 1.00 -5.54 -12.74
CA VAL A 283 -0.17 -6.29 -13.26
C VAL A 283 0.22 -7.26 -14.38
N TYR A 284 1.14 -6.86 -15.27
CA TYR A 284 1.48 -7.59 -16.50
C TYR A 284 2.93 -8.09 -16.55
N GLY A 285 3.76 -7.74 -15.57
CA GLY A 285 5.20 -8.03 -15.59
C GLY A 285 6.03 -7.10 -16.49
N VAL A 286 5.38 -6.21 -17.25
CA VAL A 286 6.02 -5.27 -18.18
C VAL A 286 5.44 -3.86 -18.04
N ALA A 287 6.23 -2.82 -18.33
CA ALA A 287 5.81 -1.42 -18.24
C ALA A 287 4.87 -0.97 -19.36
N ILE A 288 4.29 -1.91 -20.13
CA ILE A 288 3.49 -1.62 -21.31
C ILE A 288 2.13 -2.31 -21.13
N GLU A 289 1.05 -1.59 -21.41
CA GLU A 289 -0.29 -2.17 -21.40
C GLU A 289 -0.48 -3.12 -22.60
N PRO A 290 -0.94 -4.37 -22.37
CA PRO A 290 -1.30 -5.28 -23.45
C PRO A 290 -2.35 -4.67 -24.39
N PRO A 291 -2.17 -4.74 -25.73
CA PRO A 291 -3.10 -4.17 -26.70
C PRO A 291 -4.55 -4.64 -26.54
N GLU A 292 -4.76 -5.86 -26.05
CA GLU A 292 -6.07 -6.48 -25.85
C GLU A 292 -6.97 -5.67 -24.90
N ASN A 293 -6.38 -4.89 -23.99
CA ASN A 293 -7.12 -4.07 -23.04
C ASN A 293 -7.71 -2.78 -23.64
N TYR A 294 -7.18 -2.29 -24.76
CA TYR A 294 -7.59 -1.01 -25.32
C TYR A 294 -7.91 -1.00 -26.81
N MET A 295 -7.47 -2.00 -27.58
CA MET A 295 -7.62 -2.03 -29.04
C MET A 295 -9.07 -2.05 -29.50
N GLU A 296 -9.97 -2.74 -28.78
CA GLU A 296 -11.39 -2.78 -29.15
C GLU A 296 -12.07 -1.41 -29.05
N PHE A 297 -11.56 -0.53 -28.19
CA PHE A 297 -12.13 0.78 -27.99
C PHE A 297 -11.56 1.79 -29.01
N VAL A 298 -10.36 1.53 -29.52
CA VAL A 298 -9.78 2.27 -30.65
C VAL A 298 -10.55 1.98 -31.95
N THR A 299 -11.08 0.76 -32.11
CA THR A 299 -11.80 0.32 -33.32
C THR A 299 -13.31 0.53 -33.28
N ARG A 300 -13.92 0.65 -32.08
CA ARG A 300 -15.32 1.08 -31.95
C ARG A 300 -15.46 2.50 -32.52
N LYS A 301 -16.33 2.69 -33.53
CA LYS A 301 -16.72 4.03 -33.99
C LYS A 301 -17.21 4.81 -32.77
N PHE A 302 -16.68 6.02 -32.60
CA PHE A 302 -17.03 6.96 -31.53
C PHE A 302 -18.50 7.40 -31.66
N GLU A 303 -19.44 6.54 -31.28
CA GLU A 303 -20.85 6.90 -31.20
C GLU A 303 -21.08 7.57 -29.84
N PRO A 304 -21.56 8.82 -29.79
CA PRO A 304 -21.80 9.49 -28.52
C PRO A 304 -22.84 8.72 -27.68
N LEU A 305 -22.63 8.70 -26.37
CA LEU A 305 -23.63 8.20 -25.40
C LEU A 305 -24.84 9.11 -25.34
#